data_AF-A0A1I6UY35-F1
#
_entry.id   AF-A0A1I6UY35-F1
#
_cell.length_a   1.000
_cell.length_b   1.000
_cell.length_c   1.000
_cell.angle_alpha   90.00
_cell.angle_beta   90.00
_cell.angle_gamma   90.00
#
_symmetry.space_group_name_H-M   'P 1'
#
loop_
_entity.id
_entity.type
_entity.pdbx_description
1 polymer ?
#
loop_
_entity_poly.entity_id
_entity_poly.type
_entity_poly.pdbx_seq_one_letter_code
_entity_poly.pdbx_strand_id
1 'polypeptide(L)' 'MAKSTARKQREKKLQQGGMDPRMQRGNWNGVKPVTRVKPDKRKYAYPKNDDDRGFKHAAAA' A
#
# COMPACT_ATOMS: atom_id res chain seq x y z
N MET A 1 -5.07 8.59 18.71
CA MET A 1 -5.01 7.25 18.08
C MET A 1 -5.70 6.23 18.98
N ALA A 2 -6.87 5.72 18.58
CA ALA A 2 -7.58 4.71 19.37
C ALA A 2 -6.79 3.40 19.37
N LYS A 3 -6.41 2.91 20.56
CA LYS A 3 -5.80 1.57 20.71
C LYS A 3 -6.88 0.51 20.51
N SER A 4 -6.59 -0.53 19.74
CA SER A 4 -7.49 -1.69 19.61
C SER A 4 -7.73 -2.35 20.96
N THR A 5 -8.90 -2.98 21.12
CA THR A 5 -9.26 -3.73 22.34
C THR A 5 -8.23 -4.82 22.67
N ALA A 6 -7.75 -5.53 21.65
CA ALA A 6 -6.70 -6.54 21.77
C ALA A 6 -5.37 -5.97 22.31
N ARG A 7 -4.99 -4.75 21.88
CA ARG A 7 -3.79 -4.08 22.39
C ARG A 7 -3.92 -3.74 23.87
N LYS A 8 -5.07 -3.21 24.29
CA LYS A 8 -5.34 -2.88 25.70
C LYS A 8 -5.27 -4.12 26.60
N GLN A 9 -5.85 -5.24 26.18
CA GLN A 9 -5.79 -6.49 26.94
C GLN A 9 -4.35 -7.04 27.06
N ARG A 10 -3.55 -6.92 26.00
CA ARG A 10 -2.13 -7.32 26.04
C ARG A 10 -1.33 -6.45 27.01
N GLU A 11 -1.50 -5.14 26.95
CA GLU A 11 -0.84 -4.19 27.87
C GLU A 11 -1.21 -4.50 29.34
N LYS A 12 -2.48 -4.83 29.62
CA LYS A 12 -2.92 -5.26 30.95
C LYS A 12 -2.22 -6.54 31.44
N LYS A 13 -2.13 -7.57 30.59
CA LYS A 13 -1.44 -8.83 30.95
C LYS A 13 0.05 -8.63 31.20
N LEU A 14 0.69 -7.75 30.43
CA LEU A 14 2.10 -7.38 30.63
C LEU A 14 2.32 -6.66 31.97
N GLN A 15 1.45 -5.72 32.34
CA GLN A 15 1.50 -5.04 33.63
C GLN A 15 1.35 -5.98 34.83
N GLN A 16 0.59 -7.08 34.65
CA GLN A 16 0.40 -8.11 35.67
C GLN A 16 1.58 -9.09 35.78
N GLY A 17 2.70 -8.85 35.07
CA GLY A 17 3.86 -9.73 35.06
C GLY A 17 3.75 -10.92 34.10
N GLY A 18 2.73 -10.94 33.23
CA GLY A 18 2.58 -11.97 32.22
C GLY A 18 3.63 -11.87 31.10
N MET A 19 3.95 -13.02 30.48
CA MET A 19 4.88 -13.08 29.34
C MET A 19 4.34 -12.31 28.13
N ASP A 20 5.23 -11.62 27.40
CA ASP A 20 4.85 -10.94 26.15
C ASP A 20 4.59 -11.95 25.02
N PRO A 21 3.35 -12.06 24.51
CA PRO A 21 3.05 -12.97 23.40
C PRO A 21 3.74 -12.57 22.09
N ARG A 22 4.29 -11.34 21.99
CA ARG A 22 5.08 -10.93 20.82
C ARG A 22 6.41 -11.67 20.72
N MET A 23 6.99 -12.09 21.85
CA MET A 23 8.24 -12.85 21.88
C MET A 23 8.07 -14.26 21.29
N GLN A 24 6.86 -14.81 21.37
CA GLN A 24 6.52 -16.11 20.80
C GLN A 24 6.07 -16.02 19.33
N ARG A 25 5.85 -14.81 18.82
CA ARG A 25 5.36 -14.63 17.46
C ARG A 25 6.52 -14.80 16.48
N GLY A 26 6.39 -15.78 15.59
CA GLY A 26 7.34 -15.99 14.50
C GLY A 26 7.51 -14.73 13.65
N ASN A 27 8.73 -14.50 13.18
CA ASN A 27 9.01 -13.49 12.17
C ASN A 27 8.54 -14.00 10.81
N TRP A 28 8.12 -13.08 9.93
CA TRP A 28 7.88 -13.41 8.52
C TRP A 28 9.19 -13.65 7.73
N ASN A 29 10.35 -13.64 8.40
CA ASN A 29 11.67 -13.89 7.81
C ASN A 29 11.95 -13.03 6.56
N GLY A 30 11.56 -11.75 6.60
CA GLY A 30 11.75 -10.83 5.49
C GLY A 30 10.79 -11.02 4.31
N VAL A 31 9.90 -12.03 4.36
CA VAL A 31 8.80 -12.16 3.40
C VAL A 31 7.85 -10.99 3.60
N LYS A 32 7.91 -10.02 2.69
CA LYS A 32 6.90 -8.98 2.58
C LYS A 32 5.77 -9.59 1.75
N PRO A 33 4.57 -9.86 2.30
CA PRO A 33 3.46 -10.33 1.48
C PRO A 33 3.12 -9.22 0.49
N VAL A 34 3.61 -9.38 -0.74
CA VAL A 34 3.22 -8.50 -1.84
C VAL A 34 1.86 -8.98 -2.28
N THR A 35 0.84 -8.18 -2.00
CA THR A 35 -0.43 -8.32 -2.72
C THR A 35 -0.10 -8.18 -4.20
N ARG A 36 -0.24 -9.26 -4.98
CA ARG A 36 -0.10 -9.21 -6.43
C ARG A 36 -1.26 -8.36 -6.95
N VAL A 37 -1.04 -7.06 -7.09
CA VAL A 37 -2.01 -6.16 -7.70
C VAL A 37 -2.02 -6.53 -9.19
N LYS A 38 -3.16 -7.03 -9.67
CA LYS A 38 -3.33 -7.25 -11.11
C LYS A 38 -3.17 -5.89 -11.81
N PRO A 39 -2.39 -5.80 -12.89
CA PRO A 39 -2.32 -4.58 -13.66
C PRO A 39 -3.70 -4.28 -14.26
N ASP A 40 -4.36 -3.23 -13.76
CA ASP A 40 -5.57 -2.73 -14.39
C ASP A 40 -5.22 -2.04 -15.71
N LYS A 41 -5.96 -2.35 -16.78
CA LYS A 41 -5.77 -1.77 -18.12
C LYS A 41 -5.74 -0.23 -18.10
N ARG A 42 -6.42 0.40 -17.13
CA ARG A 42 -6.48 1.86 -16.94
C ARG A 42 -5.14 2.49 -16.56
N LYS A 43 -4.22 1.74 -15.94
CA LYS A 43 -2.91 2.26 -15.50
C LYS A 43 -1.89 2.37 -16.63
N TYR A 44 -2.13 1.70 -17.75
CA TYR A 44 -1.25 1.62 -18.92
C TYR A 44 -1.84 2.28 -20.17
N ALA A 45 -3.10 2.71 -20.14
CA ALA A 45 -3.84 3.09 -21.34
C ALA A 45 -3.44 4.45 -21.94
N TYR A 46 -2.73 5.32 -21.22
CA TYR A 46 -2.39 6.64 -21.75
C TYR A 46 -1.01 7.09 -21.27
N PRO A 47 0.03 7.07 -22.13
CA PRO A 47 1.09 8.05 -21.98
C PRO A 47 0.43 9.43 -22.12
N LYS A 48 0.60 10.26 -21.11
CA LYS A 48 0.28 11.69 -21.14
C LYS A 48 1.28 12.41 -22.04
N ASN A 49 1.38 11.98 -23.30
CA ASN A 49 2.07 12.73 -24.33
C ASN A 49 0.99 13.49 -25.07
N ASP A 50 0.78 14.72 -24.63
CA ASP A 50 0.07 15.78 -25.33
C ASP A 50 0.83 16.15 -26.61
N ASP A 51 1.03 15.19 -27.51
CA ASP A 51 1.45 15.47 -28.88
C ASP A 51 0.18 15.76 -29.65
N ASP A 52 -0.31 17.00 -29.49
CA ASP A 52 -1.24 17.68 -30.38
C ASP A 52 -0.67 17.63 -31.80
N ARG A 53 -0.83 16.50 -32.48
CA ARG A 53 -0.79 16.38 -33.94
C ARG A 53 -2.11 16.91 -34.50
N GLY A 54 -2.47 18.12 -34.07
CA GLY A 54 -3.45 18.93 -34.74
C GLY A 54 -2.86 19.35 -36.07
N PHE A 55 -3.49 18.91 -37.15
CA PHE A 55 -3.17 19.29 -38.52
C PHE A 55 -3.19 20.83 -38.61
N LYS A 56 -2.02 21.48 -38.64
CA LYS A 56 -1.94 22.93 -38.85
C LYS A 56 -2.22 23.18 -40.34
N HIS A 57 -3.40 23.70 -40.67
CA HIS A 57 -3.67 24.21 -42.00
C HIS A 57 -2.72 25.39 -42.26
N ALA A 58 -1.91 25.28 -43.31
CA ALA A 58 -1.12 26.39 -43.80
C ALA A 58 -2.09 27.51 -44.22
N ALA A 59 -1.94 28.70 -43.64
CA ALA A 59 -2.66 29.87 -44.09
C ALA A 59 -2.33 30.12 -45.57
N ALA A 60 -3.33 30.08 -46.43
CA ALA A 60 -3.20 30.38 -47.85
C ALA A 60 -3.07 31.90 -48.03
N ALA A 61 -2.01 32.28 -48.76
CA ALA A 61 -1.71 33.54 -49.49
C ALA A 61 -2.19 34.87 -48.88
#